data_AF-A0A7J6RR63-F1
#
_entry.id   AF-A0A7J6RR63-F1
#
_cell.length_a   1.000
_cell.length_b   1.000
_cell.length_c   1.000
_cell.angle_alpha   90.00
_cell.angle_beta   90.00
_cell.angle_gamma   90.00
#
_symmetry.space_group_name_H-M   'P 1'
#
loop_
_entity.id
_entity.type
_entity.pdbx_description
1 polymer ?
#
loop_
_entity_poly.entity_id
_entity_poly.type
_entity_poly.pdbx_seq_one_letter_code
_entity_poly.pdbx_strand_id
1 'polypeptide(L)'
;HKKSKKEKKNAPLGAVTEQYGKYGIIRNEDQYKKRAEFLTWLVEVKGVDIEALSHVEERKLFEDFVEDYNTATMPSKKYYDIEAWEARQAAKKAKHAKHHTNITFDDERSRAQEIQSLRAARTEVVTRQTFDVMKKDRDLVRAMKEQEDARNAVKYLHKAGHHDAAERIADKLRPGEADDDSE
;
A
#
# COMPACT_ATOMS: atom_id res chain seq x y z
N HIS A 1 -23.85 -46.53 -24.99
CA HIS A 1 -22.90 -47.03 -23.98
C HIS A 1 -21.75 -46.05 -23.75
N LYS A 2 -21.61 -45.49 -22.55
CA LYS A 2 -20.54 -44.55 -22.18
C LYS A 2 -19.47 -45.31 -21.39
N LYS A 3 -18.31 -45.57 -22.01
CA LYS A 3 -17.17 -46.28 -21.39
C LYS A 3 -16.54 -45.38 -20.32
N SER A 4 -16.70 -45.72 -19.05
CA SER A 4 -16.02 -45.07 -17.93
C SER A 4 -14.53 -45.39 -17.96
N LYS A 5 -13.69 -44.35 -18.07
CA LYS A 5 -12.23 -44.45 -18.01
C LYS A 5 -11.82 -44.76 -16.58
N LYS A 6 -11.41 -46.00 -16.31
CA LYS A 6 -10.91 -46.47 -15.01
C LYS A 6 -9.60 -45.76 -14.70
N GLU A 7 -9.59 -44.89 -13.70
CA GLU A 7 -8.38 -44.27 -13.16
C GLU A 7 -7.43 -45.37 -12.66
N LYS A 8 -6.21 -45.38 -13.18
CA LYS A 8 -5.14 -46.24 -12.71
C LYS A 8 -4.64 -45.68 -11.39
N LYS A 9 -4.92 -46.37 -10.28
CA LYS A 9 -4.33 -46.08 -8.98
C LYS A 9 -2.82 -46.36 -9.08
N ASN A 10 -1.99 -45.34 -8.90
CA ASN A 10 -0.54 -45.51 -8.82
C ASN A 10 -0.21 -46.40 -7.62
N ALA A 11 0.63 -47.40 -7.84
CA ALA A 11 1.13 -48.29 -6.78
C ALA A 11 1.98 -47.49 -5.77
N PRO A 12 2.00 -47.87 -4.48
CA PRO A 12 2.85 -47.22 -3.50
C PRO A 12 4.31 -47.51 -3.86
N LEU A 13 5.06 -46.47 -4.25
CA LEU A 13 6.51 -46.52 -4.37
C LEU A 13 7.07 -46.83 -2.98
N GLY A 14 7.81 -47.93 -2.86
CA GLY A 14 8.31 -48.43 -1.58
C GLY A 14 9.22 -47.44 -0.87
N ALA A 15 9.03 -47.29 0.44
CA ALA A 15 9.94 -46.88 1.52
C ALA A 15 11.05 -45.81 1.26
N VAL A 16 11.02 -45.06 0.17
CA VAL A 16 11.62 -43.73 0.10
C VAL A 16 10.54 -42.83 0.66
N THR A 17 10.75 -42.35 1.88
CA THR A 17 9.81 -41.47 2.57
C THR A 17 9.39 -40.35 1.61
N GLU A 18 8.11 -39.95 1.60
CA GLU A 18 7.60 -38.78 0.85
C GLU A 18 8.33 -37.46 1.20
N GLN A 19 9.33 -37.53 2.08
CA GLN A 19 10.15 -36.46 2.60
C GLN A 19 11.38 -36.19 1.74
N TYR A 20 11.89 -37.20 1.01
CA TYR A 20 13.07 -36.99 0.17
C TYR A 20 12.78 -35.98 -0.96
N GLY A 21 13.58 -34.94 -1.07
CA GLY A 21 13.43 -33.88 -2.07
C GLY A 21 12.25 -32.93 -1.82
N LYS A 22 11.61 -32.96 -0.63
CA LYS A 22 10.44 -32.13 -0.29
C LYS A 22 10.67 -30.62 -0.50
N TYR A 23 11.90 -30.15 -0.31
CA TYR A 23 12.31 -28.75 -0.48
C TYR A 23 13.25 -28.55 -1.67
N GLY A 24 13.24 -29.49 -2.62
CA GLY A 24 14.23 -29.59 -3.69
C GLY A 24 15.37 -30.55 -3.31
N ILE A 25 16.22 -30.84 -4.30
CA ILE A 25 17.40 -31.69 -4.15
C ILE A 25 18.61 -30.83 -4.47
N ILE A 26 19.59 -30.81 -3.56
CA ILE A 26 20.86 -30.11 -3.73
C ILE A 26 21.99 -31.11 -3.90
N ARG A 27 23.07 -30.68 -4.58
CA ARG A 27 24.31 -31.45 -4.75
C ARG A 27 25.50 -30.66 -4.24
N ASN A 28 26.65 -31.29 -4.12
CA ASN A 28 27.91 -30.63 -3.73
C ASN A 28 28.25 -29.41 -4.62
N GLU A 29 27.84 -29.43 -5.89
CA GLU A 29 28.02 -28.32 -6.83
C GLU A 29 27.25 -27.04 -6.44
N ASP A 30 26.17 -27.17 -5.65
CA ASP A 30 25.33 -26.05 -5.21
C ASP A 30 25.88 -25.34 -3.95
N GLN A 31 27.10 -25.67 -3.50
CA GLN A 31 27.74 -25.09 -2.31
C GLN A 31 27.70 -23.56 -2.27
N TYR A 32 27.89 -22.92 -3.43
CA TYR A 32 27.86 -21.46 -3.52
C TYR A 32 26.45 -20.87 -3.46
N LYS A 33 25.45 -21.56 -4.03
CA LYS A 33 24.05 -21.10 -4.01
C LYS A 33 23.43 -21.23 -2.63
N LYS A 34 23.78 -22.32 -1.92
CA LYS A 34 23.27 -22.65 -0.58
C LYS A 34 24.21 -22.24 0.55
N ARG A 35 25.16 -21.34 0.26
CA ARG A 35 26.21 -20.92 1.19
C ARG A 35 25.61 -20.30 2.45
N ALA A 36 24.63 -19.42 2.30
CA ALA A 36 24.00 -18.74 3.43
C ALA A 36 23.28 -19.73 4.36
N GLU A 37 22.53 -20.67 3.79
CA GLU A 37 21.83 -21.73 4.52
C GLU A 37 22.79 -22.65 5.26
N PHE A 38 23.86 -23.05 4.59
CA PHE A 38 24.89 -23.91 5.16
C PHE A 38 25.62 -23.24 6.33
N LEU A 39 26.06 -21.99 6.19
CA LEU A 39 26.75 -21.27 7.26
C LEU A 39 25.86 -21.10 8.51
N THR A 40 24.58 -20.80 8.30
CA THR A 40 23.62 -20.66 9.40
C THR A 40 23.37 -21.99 10.10
N TRP A 41 23.32 -23.09 9.34
CA TRP A 41 23.21 -24.44 9.91
C TRP A 41 24.47 -24.85 10.70
N LEU A 42 25.66 -24.51 10.21
CA LEU A 42 26.91 -24.79 10.93
C LEU A 42 26.93 -24.14 12.32
N VAL A 43 26.53 -22.87 12.41
CA VAL A 43 26.53 -22.12 13.66
C VAL A 43 25.41 -22.60 14.59
N GLU A 44 24.18 -22.74 14.08
CA GLU A 44 23.03 -23.02 14.94
C GLU A 44 22.84 -24.50 15.29
N VAL A 45 23.19 -25.42 14.38
CA VAL A 45 22.94 -26.86 14.56
C VAL A 45 24.21 -27.60 14.96
N LYS A 46 25.33 -27.35 14.28
CA LYS A 46 26.61 -28.01 14.59
C LYS A 46 27.42 -27.26 15.65
N GLY A 47 27.13 -25.99 15.92
CA GLY A 47 27.87 -25.17 16.89
C GLY A 47 29.34 -24.96 16.52
N VAL A 48 29.66 -25.03 15.23
CA VAL A 48 31.03 -24.93 14.72
C VAL A 48 31.35 -23.47 14.41
N ASP A 49 32.53 -23.03 14.84
CA ASP A 49 33.07 -21.72 14.47
C ASP A 49 33.56 -21.74 13.02
N ILE A 50 32.99 -20.86 12.20
CA ILE A 50 33.24 -20.80 10.75
C ILE A 50 34.68 -20.35 10.48
N GLU A 51 35.24 -19.49 11.33
CA GLU A 51 36.56 -18.88 11.10
C GLU A 51 37.71 -19.87 11.34
N ALA A 52 37.50 -20.88 12.18
CA ALA A 52 38.50 -21.89 12.50
C ALA A 52 38.48 -23.11 11.55
N LEU A 53 37.53 -23.16 10.59
CA LEU A 53 37.25 -24.35 9.80
C LEU A 53 38.18 -24.47 8.59
N SER A 54 38.82 -25.63 8.41
CA SER A 54 39.59 -25.88 7.19
C SER A 54 38.68 -26.19 5.98
N HIS A 55 39.17 -25.91 4.77
CA HIS A 55 38.39 -26.17 3.55
C HIS A 55 38.01 -27.65 3.35
N VAL A 56 38.80 -28.57 3.88
CA VAL A 56 38.51 -30.02 3.82
C VAL A 56 37.35 -30.38 4.75
N GLU A 57 37.35 -29.84 5.97
CA GLU A 57 36.26 -30.05 6.93
C GLU A 57 34.97 -29.40 6.45
N GLU A 58 35.07 -28.21 5.86
CA GLU A 58 33.94 -27.50 5.25
C GLU A 58 33.25 -28.36 4.19
N ARG A 59 34.03 -29.04 3.32
CA ARG A 59 33.46 -29.91 2.28
C ARG A 59 32.74 -31.12 2.87
N LYS A 60 33.30 -31.75 3.91
CA LYS A 60 32.66 -32.88 4.61
C LYS A 60 31.36 -32.45 5.30
N LEU A 61 31.38 -31.30 5.96
CA LEU A 61 30.18 -30.77 6.61
C LEU A 61 29.13 -30.34 5.58
N PHE A 62 29.54 -29.92 4.39
CA PHE A 62 28.61 -29.65 3.30
C PHE A 62 27.96 -30.94 2.77
N GLU A 63 28.66 -32.07 2.75
CA GLU A 63 28.07 -33.37 2.42
C GLU A 63 26.99 -33.78 3.42
N ASP A 64 27.25 -33.64 4.73
CA ASP A 64 26.25 -33.83 5.79
C ASP A 64 25.04 -32.92 5.57
N PHE A 65 25.28 -31.64 5.26
CA PHE A 65 24.21 -30.67 4.98
C PHE A 65 23.37 -31.06 3.76
N VAL A 66 23.99 -31.57 2.71
CA VAL A 66 23.30 -32.07 1.51
C VAL A 66 22.40 -33.25 1.85
N GLU A 67 22.88 -34.18 2.68
CA GLU A 67 22.09 -35.32 3.16
C GLU A 67 20.87 -34.85 3.96
N ASP A 68 21.08 -33.99 4.96
CA ASP A 68 19.99 -33.51 5.82
C ASP A 68 18.97 -32.63 5.06
N TYR A 69 19.45 -31.85 4.09
CA TYR A 69 18.60 -31.07 3.20
C TYR A 69 17.72 -31.99 2.35
N ASN A 70 18.33 -32.97 1.68
CA ASN A 70 17.63 -33.82 0.72
C ASN A 70 16.67 -34.80 1.41
N THR A 71 17.02 -35.30 2.59
CA THR A 71 16.16 -36.18 3.39
C THR A 71 15.12 -35.44 4.23
N ALA A 72 15.17 -34.10 4.20
CA ALA A 72 14.29 -33.21 4.94
C ALA A 72 14.31 -33.43 6.47
N THR A 73 15.48 -33.75 7.03
CA THR A 73 15.72 -34.05 8.46
C THR A 73 16.19 -32.83 9.29
N MET A 74 16.30 -31.65 8.68
CA MET A 74 16.78 -30.45 9.35
C MET A 74 15.85 -30.03 10.50
N PRO A 75 16.38 -29.47 11.62
CA PRO A 75 15.58 -29.11 12.78
C PRO A 75 14.51 -28.05 12.52
N SER A 76 14.74 -27.16 11.55
CA SER A 76 13.86 -26.03 11.26
C SER A 76 13.72 -25.81 9.76
N LYS A 77 12.56 -25.31 9.34
CA LYS A 77 12.31 -24.92 7.95
C LYS A 77 13.21 -23.77 7.47
N LYS A 78 13.82 -23.02 8.41
CA LYS A 78 14.74 -21.92 8.13
C LYS A 78 15.90 -22.35 7.23
N TYR A 79 16.46 -23.54 7.44
CA TYR A 79 17.68 -23.97 6.74
C TYR A 79 17.46 -24.43 5.30
N TYR A 80 16.20 -24.56 4.86
CA TYR A 80 15.91 -24.86 3.44
C TYR A 80 15.91 -23.59 2.58
N ASP A 81 15.46 -22.48 3.17
CA ASP A 81 15.27 -21.19 2.50
C ASP A 81 15.26 -20.08 3.55
N ILE A 82 16.43 -19.48 3.78
CA ILE A 82 16.61 -18.41 4.76
C ILE A 82 15.89 -17.15 4.30
N GLU A 83 16.00 -16.79 3.02
CA GLU A 83 15.41 -15.56 2.48
C GLU A 83 13.89 -15.55 2.65
N ALA A 84 13.21 -16.65 2.30
CA ALA A 84 11.78 -16.77 2.50
C ALA A 84 11.41 -16.82 4.00
N TRP A 85 12.28 -17.38 4.85
CA TRP A 85 12.05 -17.37 6.30
C TRP A 85 12.15 -15.95 6.86
N GLU A 86 13.19 -15.19 6.50
CA GLU A 86 13.40 -13.81 6.93
C GLU A 86 12.30 -12.89 6.42
N ALA A 87 11.89 -13.02 5.16
CA ALA A 87 10.76 -12.29 4.61
C ALA A 87 9.46 -12.55 5.39
N ARG A 88 9.20 -13.81 5.78
CA ARG A 88 8.05 -14.15 6.64
C ARG A 88 8.18 -13.55 8.03
N GLN A 89 9.37 -13.54 8.63
CA GLN A 89 9.59 -12.93 9.94
C GLN A 89 9.41 -11.40 9.89
N ALA A 90 9.94 -10.75 8.86
CA ALA A 90 9.76 -9.32 8.62
C ALA A 90 8.27 -8.98 8.43
N ALA A 91 7.54 -9.77 7.64
CA ALA A 91 6.10 -9.58 7.45
C ALA A 91 5.30 -9.78 8.75
N LYS A 92 5.66 -10.76 9.58
CA LYS A 92 5.05 -10.94 10.91
C LYS A 92 5.33 -9.74 11.82
N LYS A 93 6.58 -9.29 11.91
CA LYS A 93 6.96 -8.10 12.69
C LYS A 93 6.21 -6.85 12.21
N ALA A 94 6.10 -6.64 10.89
CA ALA A 94 5.35 -5.52 10.33
C ALA A 94 3.84 -5.60 10.65
N LYS A 95 3.25 -6.80 10.64
CA LYS A 95 1.84 -6.99 11.05
C LYS A 95 1.65 -6.71 12.55
N HIS A 96 2.56 -7.20 13.40
CA HIS A 96 2.51 -6.92 14.84
C HIS A 96 2.72 -5.44 15.14
N ALA A 97 3.63 -4.76 14.44
CA ALA A 97 3.82 -3.32 14.56
C ALA A 97 2.54 -2.56 14.17
N LYS A 98 1.92 -2.90 13.04
CA LYS A 98 0.63 -2.33 12.62
C LYS A 98 -0.49 -2.58 13.63
N HIS A 99 -0.53 -3.77 14.23
CA HIS A 99 -1.50 -4.08 15.27
C HIS A 99 -1.26 -3.24 16.52
N HIS A 100 0.00 -3.05 16.93
CA HIS A 100 0.36 -2.22 18.08
C HIS A 100 0.07 -0.73 17.84
N THR A 101 0.33 -0.21 16.63
CA THR A 101 -0.03 1.17 16.25
C THR A 101 -1.54 1.36 16.04
N ASN A 102 -2.30 0.30 15.77
CA ASN A 102 -3.75 0.37 15.71
C ASN A 102 -4.39 0.30 17.11
N ILE A 103 -3.68 -0.20 18.13
CA ILE A 103 -4.11 -0.16 19.54
C ILE A 103 -3.84 1.21 20.17
N THR A 104 -2.89 1.99 19.66
CA THR A 104 -2.81 3.42 19.98
C THR A 104 -3.98 4.13 19.30
N PHE A 105 -5.04 4.33 20.06
CA PHE A 105 -6.26 5.08 19.76
C PHE A 105 -6.02 6.23 18.76
N ASP A 106 -6.35 6.01 17.48
CA ASP A 106 -6.28 7.02 16.39
C ASP A 106 -7.49 7.97 16.48
N ASP A 107 -7.60 8.64 17.63
CA ASP A 107 -8.70 9.56 17.97
C ASP A 107 -8.85 10.69 16.96
N GLU A 108 -7.72 11.16 16.43
CA GLU A 108 -7.66 12.34 15.58
C GLU A 108 -8.26 12.06 14.20
N ARG A 109 -8.04 10.86 13.65
CA ARG A 109 -8.56 10.51 12.33
C ARG A 109 -10.06 10.26 12.33
N SER A 110 -10.58 9.65 13.39
CA SER A 110 -12.03 9.47 13.56
C SER A 110 -12.74 10.82 13.73
N ARG A 111 -12.16 11.71 14.54
CA ARG A 111 -12.67 13.08 14.73
C ARG A 111 -12.63 13.91 13.44
N ALA A 112 -11.56 13.79 12.65
CA ALA A 112 -11.45 14.50 11.38
C ALA A 112 -12.54 14.08 10.38
N GLN A 113 -12.89 12.79 10.33
CA GLN A 113 -13.97 12.28 9.49
C GLN A 113 -15.35 12.80 9.93
N GLU A 114 -15.59 12.86 11.24
CA GLU A 114 -16.83 13.42 11.80
C GLU A 114 -16.95 14.93 11.51
N ILE A 115 -15.86 15.69 11.66
CA ILE A 115 -15.87 17.13 11.33
C ILE A 115 -16.13 17.35 9.83
N GLN A 116 -15.58 16.50 8.96
CA GLN A 116 -15.82 16.59 7.52
C GLN A 116 -17.27 16.28 7.15
N SER A 117 -17.89 15.26 7.76
CA SER A 117 -19.30 14.93 7.49
C SER A 117 -20.24 16.03 7.99
N LEU A 118 -19.96 16.62 9.16
CA LEU A 118 -20.70 17.76 9.70
C LEU A 118 -20.57 18.99 8.80
N ARG A 119 -19.37 19.29 8.30
CA ARG A 119 -19.15 20.38 7.34
C ARG A 119 -19.91 20.13 6.04
N ALA A 120 -19.85 18.92 5.49
CA ALA A 120 -20.56 18.55 4.27
C ALA A 120 -22.08 18.71 4.42
N ALA A 121 -22.66 18.19 5.51
CA ALA A 121 -24.08 18.32 5.80
C ALA A 121 -24.50 19.79 5.95
N ARG A 122 -23.69 20.61 6.65
CA ARG A 122 -23.95 22.05 6.77
C ARG A 122 -23.90 22.75 5.40
N THR A 123 -22.91 22.43 4.58
CA THR A 123 -22.82 23.02 3.23
C THR A 123 -24.00 22.61 2.36
N GLU A 124 -24.49 21.36 2.46
CA GLU A 124 -25.64 20.87 1.70
C GLU A 124 -26.94 21.59 2.08
N VAL A 125 -27.16 21.84 3.38
CA VAL A 125 -28.33 22.61 3.83
C VAL A 125 -28.26 24.04 3.29
N VAL A 126 -27.09 24.69 3.34
CA VAL A 126 -26.91 26.04 2.82
C VAL A 126 -27.10 26.07 1.30
N THR A 127 -26.50 25.16 0.54
CA THR A 127 -26.66 25.11 -0.92
C THR A 127 -28.09 24.83 -1.34
N ARG A 128 -28.82 24.01 -0.58
CA ARG A 128 -30.25 23.77 -0.82
C ARG A 128 -31.09 25.03 -0.56
N GLN A 129 -30.83 25.73 0.55
CA GLN A 129 -31.51 26.99 0.86
C GLN A 129 -31.23 28.07 -0.20
N THR A 130 -29.98 28.21 -0.64
CA THR A 130 -29.64 29.17 -1.70
C THR A 130 -30.32 28.81 -3.02
N PHE A 131 -30.36 27.53 -3.38
CA PHE A 131 -31.06 27.05 -4.57
C PHE A 131 -32.58 27.30 -4.50
N ASP A 132 -33.20 27.10 -3.33
CA ASP A 132 -34.63 27.35 -3.13
C ASP A 132 -34.98 28.85 -3.24
N VAL A 133 -34.09 29.75 -2.77
CA VAL A 133 -34.23 31.21 -2.96
C VAL A 133 -34.09 31.57 -4.44
N MET A 134 -33.06 31.06 -5.11
CA MET A 134 -32.85 31.26 -6.55
C MET A 134 -34.06 30.78 -7.38
N LYS A 135 -34.69 29.67 -7.00
CA LYS A 135 -35.83 29.13 -7.73
C LYS A 135 -37.10 30.00 -7.63
N LYS A 136 -37.26 30.76 -6.54
CA LYS A 136 -38.45 31.60 -6.31
C LYS A 136 -38.40 32.87 -7.15
N ASP A 137 -37.23 33.49 -7.31
CA ASP A 137 -37.08 34.77 -8.00
C ASP A 137 -36.26 34.62 -9.28
N ARG A 138 -36.92 34.29 -10.40
CA ARG A 138 -36.27 34.10 -11.70
C ARG A 138 -35.54 35.34 -12.21
N ASP A 139 -36.08 36.53 -11.95
CA ASP A 139 -35.46 37.80 -12.34
C ASP A 139 -34.21 38.10 -11.51
N LEU A 140 -34.22 37.75 -10.21
CA LEU A 140 -33.06 37.83 -9.33
C LEU A 140 -31.93 36.91 -9.81
N VAL A 141 -32.25 35.68 -10.23
CA VAL A 141 -31.26 34.74 -10.78
C VAL A 141 -30.63 35.26 -12.06
N ARG A 142 -31.43 35.89 -12.93
CA ARG A 142 -30.89 36.50 -14.15
C ARG A 142 -29.94 37.64 -13.82
N ALA A 143 -30.30 38.54 -12.90
CA ALA A 143 -29.44 39.63 -12.46
C ALA A 143 -28.15 39.11 -11.78
N MET A 144 -28.24 38.08 -10.94
CA MET A 144 -27.07 37.45 -10.30
C MET A 144 -26.14 36.81 -11.33
N LYS A 145 -26.69 36.15 -12.36
CA LYS A 145 -25.90 35.53 -13.43
C LYS A 145 -25.18 36.59 -14.27
N GLU A 146 -25.87 37.66 -14.64
CA GLU A 146 -25.27 38.79 -15.37
C GLU A 146 -24.16 39.46 -14.53
N GLN A 147 -24.35 39.56 -13.21
CA GLN A 147 -23.33 40.05 -12.29
C GLN A 147 -22.11 39.10 -12.20
N GLU A 148 -22.34 37.78 -12.16
CA GLU A 148 -21.27 36.78 -12.12
C GLU A 148 -20.49 36.71 -13.45
N ASP A 149 -21.19 36.80 -14.59
CA ASP A 149 -20.58 36.89 -15.92
C ASP A 149 -19.70 38.14 -16.03
N ALA A 150 -20.15 39.29 -15.50
CA ALA A 150 -19.34 40.50 -15.41
C ALA A 150 -18.10 40.34 -14.51
N ARG A 151 -18.25 39.69 -13.34
CA ARG A 151 -17.09 39.36 -12.45
C ARG A 151 -16.10 38.44 -13.14
N ASN A 152 -16.58 37.44 -13.86
CA ASN A 152 -15.74 36.49 -14.60
C ASN A 152 -15.04 37.17 -15.78
N ALA A 153 -15.71 38.10 -16.47
CA ALA A 153 -15.10 38.94 -17.49
C ALA A 153 -13.98 39.82 -16.93
N VAL A 154 -14.17 40.47 -15.77
CA VAL A 154 -13.12 41.23 -15.08
C VAL A 154 -11.91 40.33 -14.75
N LYS A 155 -12.14 39.15 -14.18
CA LYS A 155 -11.07 38.19 -13.86
C LYS A 155 -10.31 37.75 -15.13
N TYR A 156 -11.03 37.49 -16.22
CA TYR A 156 -10.44 37.11 -17.49
C TYR A 156 -9.59 38.23 -18.09
N LEU A 157 -10.10 39.46 -18.11
CA LEU A 157 -9.39 40.64 -18.61
C LEU A 157 -8.15 40.96 -17.77
N HIS A 158 -8.26 40.82 -16.45
CA HIS A 158 -7.13 40.97 -15.52
C HIS A 158 -6.06 39.90 -15.77
N LYS A 159 -6.47 38.65 -16.06
CA LYS A 159 -5.54 37.56 -16.42
C LYS A 159 -4.92 37.75 -17.81
N ALA A 160 -5.64 38.38 -18.73
CA ALA A 160 -5.17 38.70 -20.08
C ALA A 160 -4.28 39.96 -20.15
N GLY A 161 -4.08 40.67 -19.02
CA GLY A 161 -3.23 41.86 -18.94
C GLY A 161 -3.91 43.16 -19.36
N HIS A 162 -5.22 43.16 -19.59
CA HIS A 162 -6.00 44.34 -19.94
C HIS A 162 -6.62 44.99 -18.70
N HIS A 163 -5.74 45.56 -17.85
CA HIS A 163 -6.10 46.11 -16.54
C HIS A 163 -7.08 47.28 -16.62
N ASP A 164 -6.87 48.25 -17.52
CA ASP A 164 -7.78 49.41 -17.69
C ASP A 164 -9.21 49.02 -18.10
N ALA A 165 -9.34 47.96 -18.91
CA ALA A 165 -10.64 47.45 -19.32
C ALA A 165 -11.32 46.66 -18.18
N ALA A 166 -10.54 45.96 -17.37
CA ALA A 166 -11.01 45.25 -16.19
C ALA A 166 -11.52 46.22 -15.12
N GLU A 167 -10.81 47.32 -14.86
CA GLU A 167 -11.21 48.36 -13.89
C GLU A 167 -12.51 49.05 -14.29
N ARG A 168 -12.70 49.40 -15.57
CA ARG A 168 -13.95 50.01 -16.04
C ARG A 168 -15.19 49.12 -15.84
N ILE A 169 -15.03 47.81 -15.95
CA ILE A 169 -16.12 46.85 -15.72
C ILE A 169 -16.29 46.61 -14.22
N ALA A 170 -15.19 46.54 -13.46
CA ALA A 170 -15.23 46.41 -12.00
C ALA A 170 -15.92 47.61 -11.34
N ASP A 171 -15.64 48.84 -11.79
CA ASP A 171 -16.21 50.08 -11.26
C ASP A 171 -17.72 50.16 -11.44
N LYS A 172 -18.23 49.70 -12.60
CA LYS A 172 -19.67 49.59 -12.86
C LYS A 172 -20.34 48.49 -12.04
N LEU A 173 -19.56 47.55 -11.51
CA LEU A 173 -20.02 46.38 -10.75
C LEU A 173 -19.95 46.60 -9.23
N ARG A 174 -19.31 47.68 -8.78
CA ARG A 174 -19.35 48.11 -7.38
C ARG A 174 -20.79 48.54 -7.07
N PRO A 175 -21.44 47.97 -6.04
CA PRO A 175 -22.69 48.54 -5.55
C PRO A 175 -22.40 49.98 -5.12
N GLY A 176 -23.17 50.94 -5.64
CA GLY A 176 -22.86 52.36 -5.54
C GLY A 176 -22.44 52.80 -4.15
N GLU A 177 -21.23 53.38 -4.06
CA GLU A 177 -21.01 54.51 -3.14
C GLU A 177 -22.17 55.47 -3.39
N ALA A 178 -23.07 55.59 -2.42
CA ALA A 178 -24.03 56.67 -2.45
C ALA A 178 -23.22 57.97 -2.52
N ASP A 179 -23.52 58.80 -3.51
CA ASP A 179 -23.06 60.19 -3.57
C ASP A 179 -23.54 60.91 -2.29
N ASP A 180 -22.74 60.86 -1.22
CA ASP A 180 -22.84 61.72 -0.04
C ASP A 180 -21.90 62.91 -0.26
N ASP A 181 -22.20 63.72 -1.26
CA ASP A 181 -21.58 65.04 -1.47
C ASP A 181 -22.57 65.91 -2.25
N SER A 182 -23.52 66.49 -1.51
CA SER A 182 -24.37 67.60 -1.96
C SER A 182 -24.81 68.43 -0.76
N GLU A 183 -23.92 69.30 -0.27
CA GLU A 183 -24.28 70.49 0.51
C GLU A 183 -23.63 71.74 -0.12
#